data_AF-A0AA41VXW7-F1
#
_entry.id   AF-A0AA41VXW7-F1
#
_cell.length_a   1.000
_cell.length_b   1.000
_cell.length_c   1.000
_cell.angle_alpha   90.00
_cell.angle_beta   90.00
_cell.angle_gamma   90.00
#
_symmetry.space_group_name_H-M   'P 1'
#
loop_
_entity.id
_entity.type
_entity.pdbx_description
1 polymer ?
#
loop_
_entity_poly.entity_id
_entity_poly.type
_entity_poly.pdbx_seq_one_letter_code
_entity_poly.pdbx_strand_id
1 'polypeptide(L)'
;DASKLAEVLKSKHEEGEAYLSEIETIGQAYEDMQTQNQQLLRQITERDDYNIKLVLEGVQARQLQDSLCLEKLNKERELQLANASLNYYELKGARLGDQLKLCSEQVQKLAEDRSQTSSALESTQKRLLDVRRDSQRLRESLSKSLSKVEKIRMTVAELQIELVNERFSKKRVEEDFDSVTRKANHFDEHSQGSSMLEKLQKEAKEYRDILKCGICHERPKEVVITKCYHLFCGTCVQKILETRHRKCRTCAASFGPNDVKPVYI
;
A
#
# COMPACT_ATOMS: atom_id res chain seq x y z
N ASP A 1 -132.45 66.74 -114.62
CA ASP A 1 -132.46 65.93 -113.39
C ASP A 1 -131.37 64.87 -113.31
N ALA A 2 -131.13 64.08 -114.35
CA ALA A 2 -130.07 63.03 -114.34
C ALA A 2 -128.64 63.54 -114.06
N SER A 3 -128.25 64.72 -114.58
CA SER A 3 -126.88 65.27 -114.38
C SER A 3 -126.58 65.67 -112.93
N LYS A 4 -127.58 66.19 -112.20
CA LYS A 4 -127.43 66.59 -110.79
C LYS A 4 -127.34 65.37 -109.87
N LEU A 5 -128.10 64.31 -110.18
CA LEU A 5 -128.02 63.03 -109.48
C LEU A 5 -126.66 62.34 -109.69
N ALA A 6 -126.09 62.43 -110.88
CA ALA A 6 -124.76 61.90 -111.19
C ALA A 6 -123.63 62.64 -110.42
N GLU A 7 -123.73 63.96 -110.29
CA GLU A 7 -122.77 64.79 -109.54
C GLU A 7 -122.84 64.52 -108.02
N VAL A 8 -124.05 64.35 -107.47
CA VAL A 8 -124.26 63.94 -106.07
C VAL A 8 -123.73 62.52 -105.82
N LEU A 9 -123.96 61.58 -106.75
CA LEU A 9 -123.40 60.23 -106.66
C LEU A 9 -121.86 60.24 -106.68
N LYS A 10 -121.26 61.08 -107.53
CA LYS A 10 -119.81 61.24 -107.59
C LYS A 10 -119.24 61.83 -106.30
N SER A 11 -119.84 62.87 -105.75
CA SER A 11 -119.45 63.46 -104.47
C SER A 11 -119.59 62.47 -103.31
N LYS A 12 -120.65 61.66 -103.26
CA LYS A 12 -120.81 60.60 -102.25
C LYS A 12 -119.82 59.46 -102.41
N HIS A 13 -119.41 59.16 -103.65
CA HIS A 13 -118.35 58.20 -103.92
C HIS A 13 -116.99 58.72 -103.44
N GLU A 14 -116.65 59.98 -103.73
CA GLU A 14 -115.43 60.66 -103.26
C GLU A 14 -115.39 60.77 -101.72
N GLU A 15 -116.52 61.08 -101.07
CA GLU A 15 -116.64 61.02 -99.60
C GLU A 15 -116.41 59.60 -99.06
N GLY A 16 -116.96 58.58 -99.73
CA GLY A 16 -116.75 57.18 -99.37
C GLY A 16 -115.28 56.75 -99.49
N GLU A 17 -114.59 57.16 -100.54
CA GLU A 17 -113.14 56.93 -100.71
C GLU A 17 -112.32 57.65 -99.64
N ALA A 18 -112.69 58.88 -99.27
CA ALA A 18 -112.03 59.61 -98.18
C ALA A 18 -112.20 58.90 -96.82
N TYR A 19 -113.40 58.41 -96.50
CA TYR A 19 -113.63 57.63 -95.28
C TYR A 19 -112.86 56.30 -95.29
N LEU A 20 -112.79 55.61 -96.43
CA LEU A 20 -111.99 54.38 -96.55
C LEU A 20 -110.51 54.67 -96.28
N SER A 21 -109.96 55.75 -96.84
CA SER A 21 -108.58 56.17 -96.60
C SER A 21 -108.33 56.55 -95.13
N GLU A 22 -109.29 57.21 -94.48
CA GLU A 22 -109.19 57.55 -93.06
C GLU A 22 -109.26 56.30 -92.16
N ILE A 23 -110.14 55.34 -92.48
CA ILE A 23 -110.23 54.04 -91.80
C ILE A 23 -108.92 53.24 -91.97
N GLU A 24 -108.35 53.20 -93.17
CA GLU A 24 -107.05 52.55 -93.44
C GLU A 24 -105.92 53.22 -92.63
N THR A 25 -105.89 54.55 -92.57
CA THR A 25 -104.89 55.30 -91.80
C THR A 25 -105.01 55.03 -90.30
N ILE A 26 -106.23 55.04 -89.76
CA ILE A 26 -106.49 54.72 -88.34
C ILE A 26 -106.15 53.25 -88.05
N GLY A 27 -106.49 52.34 -88.96
CA GLY A 27 -106.17 50.91 -88.86
C GLY A 27 -104.66 50.67 -88.76
N GLN A 28 -103.88 51.29 -89.66
CA GLN A 28 -102.42 51.20 -89.63
C GLN A 28 -101.84 51.77 -88.33
N ALA A 29 -102.29 52.97 -87.91
CA ALA A 29 -101.83 53.58 -86.66
C ALA A 29 -102.15 52.71 -85.43
N TYR A 30 -103.30 52.04 -85.43
CA TYR A 30 -103.68 51.10 -84.39
C TYR A 30 -102.80 49.84 -84.39
N GLU A 31 -102.54 49.25 -85.56
CA GLU A 31 -101.64 48.08 -85.70
C GLU A 31 -100.21 48.39 -85.26
N ASP A 32 -99.70 49.57 -85.62
CA ASP A 32 -98.37 50.05 -85.21
C ASP A 32 -98.31 50.22 -83.69
N MET A 33 -99.32 50.87 -83.10
CA MET A 33 -99.43 51.04 -81.64
C MET A 33 -99.56 49.68 -80.92
N GLN A 34 -100.33 48.75 -81.47
CA GLN A 34 -100.48 47.40 -80.92
C GLN A 34 -99.15 46.65 -80.93
N THR A 35 -98.40 46.73 -82.04
CA THR A 35 -97.06 46.14 -82.18
C THR A 35 -96.08 46.76 -81.19
N GLN A 36 -96.09 48.09 -81.05
CA GLN A 36 -95.24 48.78 -80.08
C GLN A 36 -95.58 48.37 -78.64
N ASN A 37 -96.86 48.28 -78.29
CA ASN A 37 -97.29 47.83 -76.97
C ASN A 37 -96.86 46.38 -76.68
N GLN A 38 -96.94 45.49 -77.67
CA GLN A 38 -96.44 44.11 -77.53
C GLN A 38 -94.92 44.07 -77.30
N GLN A 39 -94.15 44.90 -78.00
CA GLN A 39 -92.71 45.01 -77.80
C GLN A 39 -92.36 45.56 -76.42
N LEU A 40 -93.04 46.61 -75.96
CA LEU A 40 -92.84 47.18 -74.62
C LEU A 40 -93.20 46.17 -73.53
N LEU A 41 -94.31 45.44 -73.68
CA LEU A 41 -94.70 44.40 -72.73
C LEU A 41 -93.63 43.31 -72.65
N ARG A 42 -93.08 42.88 -73.80
CA ARG A 42 -92.00 41.89 -73.84
C ARG A 42 -90.73 42.39 -73.14
N GLN A 43 -90.33 43.64 -73.37
CA GLN A 43 -89.17 44.25 -72.69
C GLN A 43 -89.36 44.33 -71.17
N ILE A 44 -90.56 44.67 -70.72
CA ILE A 44 -90.90 44.71 -69.28
C ILE A 44 -90.76 43.30 -68.69
N THR A 45 -91.34 42.28 -69.34
CA THR A 45 -91.24 40.89 -68.86
C THR A 45 -89.79 40.40 -68.83
N GLU A 46 -89.00 40.64 -69.88
CA GLU A 46 -87.59 40.24 -69.94
C GLU A 46 -86.75 40.93 -68.84
N ARG A 47 -87.02 42.22 -68.59
CA ARG A 47 -86.39 42.97 -67.50
C ARG A 47 -86.79 42.42 -66.13
N ASP A 48 -88.07 42.09 -65.94
CA ASP A 48 -88.57 41.56 -64.67
C ASP A 48 -88.00 40.16 -64.40
N ASP A 49 -87.88 39.31 -65.42
CA ASP A 49 -87.18 38.00 -65.34
C ASP A 49 -85.71 38.16 -64.96
N TYR A 50 -85.02 39.15 -65.55
CA TYR A 50 -83.63 39.45 -65.21
C TYR A 50 -83.50 39.95 -63.76
N ASN A 51 -84.40 40.83 -63.31
CA ASN A 51 -84.43 41.32 -61.94
C ASN A 51 -84.65 40.18 -60.94
N ILE A 52 -85.55 39.23 -61.23
CA ILE A 52 -85.77 38.04 -60.40
C ILE A 52 -84.48 37.21 -60.30
N LYS A 53 -83.78 36.97 -61.41
CA LYS A 53 -82.50 36.23 -61.40
C LYS A 53 -81.46 36.92 -60.52
N LEU A 54 -81.28 38.24 -60.66
CA LEU A 54 -80.34 38.99 -59.84
C LEU A 54 -80.66 38.91 -58.34
N VAL A 55 -81.95 38.99 -57.99
CA VAL A 55 -82.37 38.85 -56.59
C VAL A 55 -82.07 37.45 -56.05
N LEU A 56 -82.35 36.40 -56.85
CA LEU A 56 -82.05 35.02 -56.48
C LEU A 56 -80.54 34.80 -56.28
N GLU A 57 -79.72 35.25 -57.23
CA GLU A 57 -78.26 35.19 -57.12
C GLU A 57 -77.74 35.96 -55.90
N GLY A 58 -78.30 37.15 -55.62
CA GLY A 58 -77.93 37.93 -54.44
C GLY A 58 -78.33 37.29 -53.10
N VAL A 59 -79.45 36.55 -53.06
CA VAL A 59 -79.82 35.76 -51.89
C VAL A 59 -78.91 34.55 -51.73
N GLN A 60 -78.64 33.82 -52.81
CA GLN A 60 -77.74 32.65 -52.80
C GLN A 60 -76.32 33.04 -52.38
N ALA A 61 -75.78 34.15 -52.91
CA ALA A 61 -74.47 34.66 -52.55
C ALA A 61 -74.37 35.02 -51.06
N ARG A 62 -75.40 35.66 -50.50
CA ARG A 62 -75.46 35.97 -49.06
C ARG A 62 -75.53 34.71 -48.20
N GLN A 63 -76.36 33.75 -48.55
CA GLN A 63 -76.44 32.48 -47.81
C GLN A 63 -75.10 31.74 -47.81
N LEU A 64 -74.41 31.71 -48.95
CA LEU A 64 -73.07 31.12 -49.05
C LEU A 64 -72.05 31.90 -48.18
N GLN A 65 -72.08 33.23 -48.23
CA GLN A 65 -71.22 34.07 -47.41
C GLN A 65 -71.43 33.82 -45.91
N ASP A 66 -72.69 33.74 -45.46
CA ASP A 66 -73.03 33.48 -44.07
C ASP A 66 -72.55 32.09 -43.63
N SER A 67 -72.73 31.07 -44.47
CA SER A 67 -72.21 29.71 -44.22
C SER A 67 -70.69 29.70 -44.09
N LEU A 68 -69.98 30.34 -45.02
CA LEU A 68 -68.51 30.42 -44.97
C LEU A 68 -68.02 31.22 -43.76
N CYS A 69 -68.74 32.26 -43.35
CA CYS A 69 -68.42 33.04 -42.15
C CYS A 69 -68.53 32.17 -40.88
N LEU A 70 -69.59 31.37 -40.77
CA LEU A 70 -69.78 30.42 -39.66
C LEU A 70 -68.70 29.33 -39.64
N GLU A 71 -68.37 28.76 -40.80
CA GLU A 71 -67.28 27.77 -40.92
C GLU A 71 -65.93 28.35 -40.53
N LYS A 72 -65.61 29.56 -40.99
CA LYS A 72 -64.39 30.28 -40.61
C LYS A 72 -64.30 30.46 -39.10
N LEU A 73 -65.37 30.94 -38.47
CA LEU A 73 -65.41 31.12 -37.01
C LEU A 73 -65.22 29.80 -36.26
N ASN A 74 -65.81 28.72 -36.74
CA ASN A 74 -65.63 27.39 -36.15
C ASN A 74 -64.18 26.91 -36.26
N LYS A 75 -63.56 27.09 -37.42
CA LYS A 75 -62.14 26.74 -37.63
C LYS A 75 -61.19 27.58 -36.78
N GLU A 76 -61.48 28.88 -36.62
CA GLU A 76 -60.72 29.75 -35.71
C GLU A 76 -60.79 29.25 -34.26
N ARG A 77 -61.97 28.81 -33.79
CA ARG A 77 -62.14 28.23 -32.45
C ARG A 77 -61.39 26.90 -32.30
N GLU A 78 -61.47 26.01 -33.29
CA GLU A 78 -60.72 24.74 -33.30
C GLU A 78 -59.21 25.00 -33.24
N LEU A 79 -58.70 25.97 -34.00
CA LEU A 79 -57.30 26.38 -33.97
C LEU A 79 -56.88 26.95 -32.61
N GLN A 80 -57.73 27.77 -31.98
CA GLN A 80 -57.45 28.29 -30.64
C GLN A 80 -57.33 27.17 -29.60
N LEU A 81 -58.23 26.18 -29.64
CA LEU A 81 -58.18 25.01 -28.75
C LEU A 81 -56.95 24.13 -29.01
N ALA A 82 -56.61 23.92 -30.28
CA ALA A 82 -55.41 23.18 -30.67
C ALA A 82 -54.13 23.89 -30.20
N ASN A 83 -54.04 25.21 -30.37
CA ASN A 83 -52.91 26.01 -29.90
C ASN A 83 -52.78 25.99 -28.37
N ALA A 84 -53.89 26.09 -27.64
CA ALA A 84 -53.86 25.97 -26.18
C ALA A 84 -53.35 24.59 -25.73
N SER A 85 -53.76 23.53 -26.43
CA SER A 85 -53.29 22.17 -26.16
C SER A 85 -51.81 22.01 -26.49
N LEU A 86 -51.34 22.58 -27.61
CA LEU A 86 -49.93 22.57 -27.99
C LEU A 86 -49.06 23.26 -26.93
N ASN A 87 -49.43 24.48 -26.52
CA ASN A 87 -48.73 25.22 -25.47
C ASN A 87 -48.66 24.43 -24.14
N TYR A 88 -49.75 23.73 -23.79
CA TYR A 88 -49.76 22.85 -22.62
C TYR A 88 -48.76 21.69 -22.74
N TYR A 89 -48.71 21.02 -23.90
CA TYR A 89 -47.77 19.93 -24.13
C TYR A 89 -46.32 20.40 -24.24
N GLU A 90 -46.06 21.59 -24.79
CA GLU A 90 -44.74 22.21 -24.80
C GLU A 90 -44.23 22.49 -23.38
N LEU A 91 -45.05 23.11 -22.53
CA LEU A 91 -44.71 23.36 -21.13
C LEU A 91 -44.47 22.06 -20.36
N LYS A 92 -45.32 21.05 -20.58
CA LYS A 92 -45.14 19.72 -19.99
C LYS A 92 -43.85 19.06 -20.48
N GLY A 93 -43.54 19.19 -21.76
CA GLY A 93 -42.29 18.72 -22.36
C GLY A 93 -41.06 19.37 -21.75
N ALA A 94 -41.07 20.70 -21.58
CA ALA A 94 -40.01 21.44 -20.93
C ALA A 94 -39.78 20.96 -19.49
N ARG A 95 -40.86 20.82 -18.70
CA ARG A 95 -40.78 20.30 -17.32
C ARG A 95 -40.19 18.89 -17.25
N LEU A 96 -40.60 18.00 -18.14
CA LEU A 96 -40.05 16.64 -18.21
C LEU A 96 -38.57 16.66 -18.62
N GLY A 97 -38.19 17.56 -19.53
CA GLY A 97 -36.80 17.78 -19.92
C GLY A 97 -35.93 18.21 -18.73
N ASP A 98 -36.39 19.15 -17.92
CA ASP A 98 -35.67 19.62 -16.74
C ASP A 98 -35.56 18.52 -15.66
N GLN A 99 -36.62 17.74 -15.47
CA GLN A 99 -36.58 16.57 -14.57
C GLN A 99 -35.58 15.51 -15.03
N LEU A 100 -35.50 15.26 -16.34
CA LEU A 100 -34.56 14.30 -16.91
C LEU A 100 -33.11 14.78 -16.79
N LYS A 101 -32.86 16.08 -16.99
CA LYS A 101 -31.54 16.69 -16.75
C LYS A 101 -31.11 16.53 -15.29
N LEU A 102 -31.99 16.87 -14.35
CA LEU A 102 -31.71 16.72 -12.92
C LEU A 102 -31.40 15.26 -12.54
N CYS A 103 -32.19 14.32 -13.05
CA CYS A 103 -31.96 12.89 -12.83
C CYS A 103 -30.60 12.44 -13.42
N SER A 104 -30.27 12.90 -14.63
CA SER A 104 -28.99 12.61 -15.28
C SER A 104 -27.81 13.13 -14.46
N GLU A 105 -27.88 14.36 -13.96
CA GLU A 105 -26.85 14.95 -13.08
C GLU A 105 -26.69 14.16 -11.77
N GLN A 106 -27.79 13.71 -11.18
CA GLN A 106 -27.76 12.86 -9.98
C GLN A 106 -27.10 11.51 -10.26
N VAL A 107 -27.43 10.86 -11.37
CA VAL A 107 -26.81 9.60 -11.78
C VAL A 107 -25.32 9.78 -12.03
N GLN A 108 -24.91 10.87 -12.67
CA GLN A 108 -23.49 11.18 -12.88
C GLN A 108 -22.74 11.35 -11.55
N LYS A 109 -23.28 12.15 -10.62
CA LYS A 109 -22.68 12.34 -9.29
C LYS A 109 -22.54 11.01 -8.54
N LEU A 110 -23.60 10.19 -8.51
CA LEU A 110 -23.56 8.88 -7.88
C LEU A 110 -22.54 7.94 -8.54
N ALA A 111 -22.36 8.03 -9.86
CA ALA A 111 -21.35 7.24 -10.57
C ALA A 111 -19.92 7.66 -10.22
N GLU A 112 -19.67 8.97 -10.12
CA GLU A 112 -18.39 9.55 -9.68
C GLU A 112 -18.09 9.15 -8.22
N ASP A 113 -19.05 9.31 -7.31
CA ASP A 113 -18.92 8.90 -5.90
C ASP A 113 -18.64 7.41 -5.76
N ARG A 114 -19.33 6.57 -6.55
CA ARG A 114 -19.07 5.12 -6.60
C ARG A 114 -17.66 4.82 -7.09
N SER A 115 -17.15 5.53 -8.10
CA SER A 115 -15.78 5.35 -8.60
C SER A 115 -14.76 5.71 -7.53
N GLN A 116 -14.93 6.86 -6.88
CA GLN A 116 -14.06 7.32 -5.80
C GLN A 116 -14.05 6.34 -4.62
N THR A 117 -15.22 5.95 -4.13
CA THR A 117 -15.36 5.00 -3.03
C THR A 117 -14.79 3.61 -3.37
N SER A 118 -15.00 3.13 -4.59
CA SER A 118 -14.37 1.88 -5.07
C SER A 118 -12.85 1.95 -5.05
N SER A 119 -12.26 3.05 -5.55
CA SER A 119 -10.80 3.23 -5.55
C SER A 119 -10.22 3.32 -4.13
N ALA A 120 -10.93 3.99 -3.21
CA ALA A 120 -10.56 4.05 -1.80
C ALA A 120 -10.65 2.68 -1.12
N LEU A 121 -11.69 1.90 -1.43
CA LEU A 121 -11.85 0.52 -0.94
C LEU A 121 -10.69 -0.37 -1.42
N GLU A 122 -10.33 -0.32 -2.69
CA GLU A 122 -9.19 -1.09 -3.22
C GLU A 122 -7.87 -0.70 -2.54
N SER A 123 -7.64 0.60 -2.32
CA SER A 123 -6.44 1.09 -1.62
C SER A 123 -6.38 0.61 -0.17
N THR A 124 -7.50 0.68 0.56
CA THR A 124 -7.59 0.20 1.94
C THR A 124 -7.44 -1.32 2.03
N GLN A 125 -7.98 -2.09 1.08
CA GLN A 125 -7.76 -3.54 0.98
C GLN A 125 -6.29 -3.89 0.75
N LYS A 126 -5.60 -3.20 -0.16
CA LYS A 126 -4.15 -3.39 -0.39
C LYS A 126 -3.34 -3.14 0.89
N ARG A 127 -3.59 -2.00 1.55
CA ARG A 127 -2.93 -1.67 2.83
C ARG A 127 -3.19 -2.72 3.91
N LEU A 128 -4.42 -3.23 3.99
CA LEU A 128 -4.78 -4.28 4.94
C LEU A 128 -4.04 -5.59 4.67
N LEU A 129 -3.83 -5.97 3.40
CA LEU A 129 -3.02 -7.12 3.03
C LEU A 129 -1.54 -6.94 3.37
N ASP A 130 -1.00 -5.73 3.22
CA ASP A 130 0.38 -5.41 3.59
C ASP A 130 0.59 -5.50 5.11
N VAL A 131 -0.31 -4.87 5.89
CA VAL A 131 -0.28 -4.93 7.36
C VAL A 131 -0.43 -6.37 7.87
N ARG A 132 -1.27 -7.19 7.23
CA ARG A 132 -1.39 -8.62 7.55
C ARG A 132 -0.08 -9.37 7.32
N ARG A 133 0.60 -9.11 6.18
CA ARG A 133 1.92 -9.70 5.89
C ARG A 133 2.98 -9.27 6.90
N ASP A 134 3.00 -7.99 7.28
CA ASP A 134 3.92 -7.47 8.30
C ASP A 134 3.67 -8.10 9.67
N SER A 135 2.41 -8.17 10.09
CA SER A 135 2.01 -8.81 11.34
C SER A 135 2.42 -10.29 11.38
N GLN A 136 2.30 -11.02 10.26
CA GLN A 136 2.77 -12.40 10.16
C GLN A 136 4.30 -12.48 10.29
N ARG A 137 5.07 -11.65 9.56
CA ARG A 137 6.53 -11.61 9.67
C ARG A 137 7.01 -11.30 11.09
N LEU A 138 6.37 -10.34 11.76
CA LEU A 138 6.68 -9.99 13.14
C LEU A 138 6.38 -11.14 14.11
N ARG A 139 5.25 -11.85 13.92
CA ARG A 139 4.93 -13.05 14.72
C ARG A 139 5.95 -14.17 14.53
N GLU A 140 6.38 -14.43 13.30
CA GLU A 140 7.42 -15.43 13.01
C GLU A 140 8.77 -15.02 13.63
N SER A 141 9.15 -13.75 13.53
CA SER A 141 10.37 -13.21 14.16
C SER A 141 10.31 -13.32 15.69
N LEU A 142 9.16 -13.00 16.30
CA LEU A 142 8.94 -13.14 17.73
C LEU A 142 9.06 -14.60 18.17
N SER A 143 8.43 -15.54 17.45
CA SER A 143 8.53 -16.98 17.72
C SER A 143 10.00 -17.46 17.67
N LYS A 144 10.77 -17.04 16.66
CA LYS A 144 12.20 -17.34 16.56
C LYS A 144 12.97 -16.79 17.77
N SER A 145 12.75 -15.54 18.14
CA SER A 145 13.40 -14.92 19.31
C SER A 145 13.04 -15.63 20.61
N LEU A 146 11.77 -16.00 20.83
CA LEU A 146 11.34 -16.77 21.99
C LEU A 146 12.05 -18.14 22.05
N SER A 147 12.15 -18.85 20.92
CA SER A 147 12.88 -20.13 20.87
C SER A 147 14.37 -19.98 21.20
N LYS A 148 14.99 -18.86 20.80
CA LYS A 148 16.39 -18.56 21.15
C LYS A 148 16.54 -18.27 22.63
N VAL A 149 15.63 -17.48 23.21
CA VAL A 149 15.62 -17.20 24.65
C VAL A 149 15.47 -18.49 25.44
N GLU A 150 14.59 -19.41 25.01
CA GLU A 150 14.41 -20.70 25.69
C GLU A 150 15.69 -21.55 25.63
N LYS A 151 16.34 -21.63 24.47
CA LYS A 151 17.64 -22.32 24.34
C LYS A 151 18.70 -21.70 25.26
N ILE A 152 18.80 -20.36 25.30
CA ILE A 152 19.74 -19.67 26.18
C ILE A 152 19.42 -19.99 27.65
N ARG A 153 18.15 -19.97 28.05
CA ARG A 153 17.73 -20.33 29.41
C ARG A 153 18.15 -21.75 29.78
N MET A 154 17.98 -22.72 28.87
CA MET A 154 18.45 -24.10 29.07
C MET A 154 19.97 -24.15 29.27
N THR A 155 20.75 -23.50 28.38
CA THR A 155 22.22 -23.47 28.50
C THR A 155 22.69 -22.80 29.78
N VAL A 156 21.99 -21.74 30.24
CA VAL A 156 22.31 -21.09 31.51
C VAL A 156 22.04 -22.02 32.69
N ALA A 157 20.94 -22.79 32.66
CA ALA A 157 20.65 -23.78 33.69
C ALA A 157 21.70 -24.91 33.72
N GLU A 158 22.12 -25.40 32.56
CA GLU A 158 23.20 -26.40 32.44
C GLU A 158 24.52 -25.86 33.03
N LEU A 159 24.93 -24.65 32.64
CA LEU A 159 26.14 -24.00 33.18
C LEU A 159 26.04 -23.74 34.69
N GLN A 160 24.85 -23.45 35.21
CA GLN A 160 24.65 -23.32 36.66
C GLN A 160 24.86 -24.64 37.39
N ILE A 161 24.38 -25.75 36.84
CA ILE A 161 24.61 -27.10 37.38
C ILE A 161 26.10 -27.44 37.32
N GLU A 162 26.75 -27.23 36.18
CA GLU A 162 28.20 -27.44 36.02
C GLU A 162 29.01 -26.60 37.00
N LEU A 163 28.68 -25.33 37.18
CA LEU A 163 29.34 -24.45 38.14
C LEU A 163 29.23 -24.98 39.58
N VAL A 164 28.08 -25.54 39.98
CA VAL A 164 27.90 -26.15 41.30
C VAL A 164 28.75 -27.42 41.42
N ASN A 165 28.78 -28.26 40.39
CA ASN A 165 29.59 -29.48 40.36
C ASN A 165 31.09 -29.16 40.43
N GLU A 166 31.57 -28.20 39.65
CA GLU A 166 32.95 -27.72 39.68
C GLU A 166 33.33 -27.13 41.03
N ARG A 167 32.44 -26.33 41.66
CA ARG A 167 32.65 -25.82 43.01
C ARG A 167 32.76 -26.95 44.05
N PHE A 168 31.93 -27.98 43.93
CA PHE A 168 31.98 -29.14 44.81
C PHE A 168 33.27 -29.96 44.60
N SER A 169 33.64 -30.20 43.34
CA SER A 169 34.89 -30.89 42.97
C SER A 169 36.11 -30.12 43.48
N LYS A 170 36.17 -28.81 43.22
CA LYS A 170 37.20 -27.91 43.74
C LYS A 170 37.32 -28.02 45.25
N LYS A 171 36.19 -27.96 45.98
CA LYS A 171 36.19 -28.07 47.44
C LYS A 171 36.77 -29.41 47.92
N ARG A 172 36.45 -30.53 47.27
CA ARG A 172 37.05 -31.83 47.58
C ARG A 172 38.57 -31.84 47.36
N VAL A 173 39.03 -31.28 46.25
CA VAL A 173 40.47 -31.19 45.96
C VAL A 173 41.18 -30.29 46.96
N GLU A 174 40.56 -29.18 47.36
CA GLU A 174 41.07 -28.30 48.43
C GLU A 174 41.17 -29.06 49.77
N GLU A 175 40.14 -29.83 50.15
CA GLU A 175 40.15 -30.67 51.36
C GLU A 175 41.25 -31.76 51.31
N ASP A 176 41.42 -32.41 50.15
CA ASP A 176 42.48 -33.39 49.92
C ASP A 176 43.88 -32.75 49.97
N PHE A 177 44.04 -31.57 49.37
CA PHE A 177 45.28 -30.78 49.40
C PHE A 177 45.64 -30.37 50.84
N ASP A 178 44.67 -29.89 51.62
CA ASP A 178 44.87 -29.56 53.03
C ASP A 178 45.28 -30.80 53.84
N SER A 179 44.67 -31.96 53.57
CA SER A 179 45.02 -33.23 54.21
C SER A 179 46.46 -33.66 53.90
N VAL A 180 46.86 -33.59 52.63
CA VAL A 180 48.25 -33.89 52.21
C VAL A 180 49.23 -32.87 52.79
N THR A 181 48.88 -31.59 52.82
CA THR A 181 49.70 -30.53 53.41
C THR A 181 49.91 -30.77 54.91
N ARG A 182 48.85 -31.14 55.66
CA ARG A 182 48.98 -31.54 57.07
C ARG A 182 49.88 -32.75 57.25
N LYS A 183 49.75 -33.77 56.39
CA LYS A 183 50.63 -34.95 56.42
C LYS A 183 52.09 -34.58 56.13
N ALA A 184 52.33 -33.74 55.12
CA ALA A 184 53.68 -33.27 54.77
C ALA A 184 54.31 -32.50 55.93
N ASN A 185 53.58 -31.55 56.53
CA ASN A 185 54.04 -30.83 57.71
C ASN A 185 54.35 -31.78 58.89
N HIS A 186 53.52 -32.81 59.11
CA HIS A 186 53.78 -33.81 60.15
C HIS A 186 55.05 -34.64 59.89
N PHE A 187 55.30 -35.01 58.63
CA PHE A 187 56.54 -35.70 58.24
C PHE A 187 57.76 -34.76 58.32
N ASP A 188 57.62 -33.48 58.01
CA ASP A 188 58.69 -32.48 58.17
C ASP A 188 59.02 -32.25 59.65
N GLU A 189 58.01 -32.16 60.52
CA GLU A 189 58.21 -32.11 61.99
C GLU A 189 58.90 -33.39 62.52
N HIS A 190 58.56 -34.56 61.96
CA HIS A 190 59.19 -35.84 62.35
C HIS A 190 60.60 -36.02 61.77
N SER A 191 60.86 -35.47 60.58
CA SER A 191 62.15 -35.46 59.91
C SER A 191 63.14 -34.50 60.58
N GLN A 192 62.67 -33.30 61.00
CA GLN A 192 63.47 -32.33 61.74
C GLN A 192 63.63 -32.66 63.23
N GLY A 193 62.76 -33.49 63.81
CA GLY A 193 62.82 -33.94 65.22
C GLY A 193 63.62 -35.23 65.48
N SER A 194 64.19 -35.86 64.46
CA SER A 194 64.95 -37.11 64.63
C SER A 194 66.33 -36.85 65.27
N SER A 195 66.39 -36.96 66.61
CA SER A 195 67.64 -36.98 67.40
C SER A 195 68.69 -37.97 66.87
N MET A 196 68.25 -39.01 66.15
CA MET A 196 69.10 -40.02 65.56
C MET A 196 69.84 -39.50 64.33
N LEU A 197 69.20 -38.68 63.50
CA LEU A 197 69.80 -38.15 62.26
C LEU A 197 70.89 -37.12 62.59
N GLU A 198 70.66 -36.31 63.62
CA GLU A 198 71.63 -35.34 64.14
C GLU A 198 72.85 -36.03 64.78
N LYS A 199 72.62 -37.10 65.55
CA LYS A 199 73.71 -37.92 66.14
C LYS A 199 74.55 -38.61 65.07
N LEU A 200 73.91 -39.20 64.06
CA LEU A 200 74.61 -39.85 62.94
C LEU A 200 75.41 -38.85 62.09
N GLN A 201 74.88 -37.64 61.85
CA GLN A 201 75.63 -36.60 61.15
C GLN A 201 76.85 -36.12 61.95
N LYS A 202 76.73 -36.05 63.28
CA LYS A 202 77.82 -35.65 64.17
C LYS A 202 78.90 -36.73 64.27
N GLU A 203 78.53 -37.99 64.47
CA GLU A 203 79.45 -39.14 64.42
C GLU A 203 80.15 -39.24 63.06
N ALA A 204 79.41 -39.11 61.94
CA ALA A 204 79.99 -39.13 60.60
C ALA A 204 80.94 -37.95 60.34
N LYS A 205 80.79 -36.84 61.05
CA LYS A 205 81.73 -35.71 60.99
C LYS A 205 82.99 -36.00 61.82
N GLU A 206 82.83 -36.53 63.04
CA GLU A 206 83.94 -36.91 63.92
C GLU A 206 84.82 -37.99 63.29
N TYR A 207 84.23 -39.05 62.72
CA TYR A 207 84.99 -40.08 62.00
C TYR A 207 85.73 -39.52 60.78
N ARG A 208 85.10 -38.60 60.03
CA ARG A 208 85.76 -37.93 58.89
C ARG A 208 86.92 -37.04 59.33
N ASP A 209 86.84 -36.39 60.49
CA ASP A 209 87.91 -35.51 60.97
C ASP A 209 89.12 -36.28 61.51
N ILE A 210 88.94 -37.48 62.09
CA ILE A 210 90.04 -38.36 62.52
C ILE A 210 90.93 -38.80 61.34
N LEU A 211 90.32 -39.03 60.17
CA LEU A 211 91.01 -39.50 58.97
C LEU A 211 91.82 -38.39 58.28
N LYS A 212 91.60 -37.11 58.63
CA LYS A 212 92.33 -35.98 58.05
C LYS A 212 93.73 -35.85 58.65
N CYS A 213 94.67 -35.40 57.83
CA CYS A 213 96.06 -35.14 58.17
C CYS A 213 96.15 -34.01 59.19
N GLY A 214 96.83 -34.23 60.32
CA GLY A 214 96.99 -33.24 61.39
C GLY A 214 97.88 -32.03 61.06
N ILE A 215 98.34 -31.88 59.80
CA ILE A 215 99.13 -30.73 59.34
C ILE A 215 98.28 -29.80 58.46
N CYS A 216 97.42 -30.34 57.59
CA CYS A 216 96.57 -29.55 56.70
C CYS A 216 95.07 -29.62 57.03
N HIS A 217 94.64 -30.54 57.90
CA HIS A 217 93.25 -30.76 58.29
C HIS A 217 92.25 -30.92 57.13
N GLU A 218 92.74 -31.32 55.97
CA GLU A 218 91.95 -31.35 54.73
C GLU A 218 92.13 -32.67 53.99
N ARG A 219 93.39 -33.09 53.77
CA ARG A 219 93.72 -34.33 53.08
C ARG A 219 93.73 -35.53 54.02
N PRO A 220 93.37 -36.74 53.57
CA PRO A 220 93.45 -37.94 54.39
C PRO A 220 94.90 -38.31 54.75
N LYS A 221 95.06 -39.10 55.81
CA LYS A 221 96.37 -39.67 56.20
C LYS A 221 96.75 -40.79 55.22
N GLU A 222 97.92 -40.67 54.59
CA GLU A 222 98.39 -41.54 53.49
C GLU A 222 99.79 -42.12 53.73
N VAL A 223 100.56 -41.55 54.68
CA VAL A 223 101.94 -41.96 54.96
C VAL A 223 102.20 -42.00 56.46
N VAL A 224 103.07 -42.91 56.88
CA VAL A 224 103.54 -43.04 58.26
C VAL A 224 105.05 -42.83 58.32
N ILE A 225 105.50 -42.13 59.36
CA ILE A 225 106.92 -41.99 59.69
C ILE A 225 107.30 -43.15 60.61
N THR A 226 108.03 -44.16 60.12
CA THR A 226 108.31 -45.42 60.83
C THR A 226 109.14 -45.25 62.10
N LYS A 227 109.83 -44.12 62.29
CA LYS A 227 110.57 -43.80 63.52
C LYS A 227 109.68 -43.39 64.70
N CYS A 228 108.48 -42.87 64.44
CA CYS A 228 107.59 -42.36 65.49
C CYS A 228 106.11 -42.72 65.29
N TYR A 229 105.79 -43.49 64.25
CA TYR A 229 104.47 -44.00 63.88
C TYR A 229 103.36 -42.95 63.72
N HIS A 230 103.70 -41.67 63.55
CA HIS A 230 102.72 -40.63 63.26
C HIS A 230 102.34 -40.61 61.77
N LEU A 231 101.02 -40.49 61.51
CA LEU A 231 100.45 -40.50 60.16
C LEU A 231 100.05 -39.11 59.68
N PHE A 232 100.33 -38.83 58.41
CA PHE A 232 100.05 -37.58 57.73
C PHE A 232 99.70 -37.84 56.26
N CYS A 233 99.30 -36.83 55.51
CA CYS A 233 99.19 -36.95 54.04
C CYS A 233 100.59 -36.93 53.41
N GLY A 234 100.75 -37.59 52.26
CA GLY A 234 102.05 -37.71 51.58
C GLY A 234 102.66 -36.34 51.27
N THR A 235 101.83 -35.41 50.82
CA THR A 235 102.24 -34.04 50.49
C THR A 235 102.80 -33.24 51.66
N CYS A 236 102.24 -33.39 52.88
CA CYS A 236 102.75 -32.68 54.05
C CYS A 236 104.09 -33.24 54.52
N VAL A 237 104.29 -34.57 54.44
CA VAL A 237 105.57 -35.19 54.83
C VAL A 237 106.65 -34.94 53.79
N GLN A 238 106.30 -34.95 52.50
CA GLN A 238 107.24 -34.65 51.42
C GLN A 238 107.78 -33.21 51.52
N LYS A 239 106.92 -32.22 51.82
CA LYS A 239 107.36 -30.85 52.11
C LYS A 239 108.34 -30.76 53.28
N ILE A 240 108.18 -31.59 54.31
CA ILE A 240 109.13 -31.62 55.44
C ILE A 240 110.45 -32.27 55.02
N LEU A 241 110.43 -33.32 54.20
CA LEU A 241 111.63 -33.97 53.66
C LEU A 241 112.47 -33.02 52.78
N GLU A 242 111.82 -32.09 52.08
CA GLU A 242 112.47 -31.05 51.27
C GLU A 242 113.15 -29.98 52.15
N THR A 243 112.64 -29.73 53.36
CA THR A 243 113.28 -28.78 54.30
C THR A 243 114.51 -29.39 54.99
N ARG A 244 115.52 -28.55 55.29
CA ARG A 244 116.73 -28.97 56.04
C ARG A 244 116.45 -29.35 57.51
N HIS A 245 115.22 -29.24 57.98
CA HIS A 245 114.80 -29.57 59.35
C HIS A 245 113.80 -30.72 59.35
N ARG A 246 114.29 -31.91 59.00
CA ARG A 246 113.50 -33.15 58.83
C ARG A 246 113.09 -33.77 60.18
N LYS A 247 112.18 -33.10 60.88
CA LYS A 247 111.63 -33.54 62.17
C LYS A 247 110.12 -33.74 62.05
N CYS A 248 109.58 -34.78 62.68
CA CYS A 248 108.15 -35.04 62.71
C CYS A 248 107.41 -33.86 63.37
N ARG A 249 106.32 -33.36 62.77
CA ARG A 249 105.56 -32.22 63.30
C ARG A 249 104.86 -32.52 64.63
N THR A 250 104.58 -33.79 64.92
CA THR A 250 103.89 -34.18 66.16
C THR A 250 104.85 -34.42 67.32
N CYS A 251 106.01 -35.06 67.09
CA CYS A 251 106.90 -35.48 68.18
C CYS A 251 108.36 -35.02 68.02
N ALA A 252 108.66 -34.21 67.00
CA ALA A 252 109.99 -33.68 66.69
C ALA A 252 111.09 -34.72 66.43
N ALA A 253 110.77 -36.01 66.35
CA ALA A 253 111.72 -37.07 66.00
C ALA A 253 112.30 -36.83 64.60
N SER A 254 113.62 -36.89 64.47
CA SER A 254 114.31 -36.77 63.17
C SER A 254 114.03 -37.99 62.30
N PHE A 255 113.67 -37.80 61.03
CA PHE A 255 113.37 -38.89 60.09
C PHE A 255 113.94 -38.61 58.69
N GLY A 256 114.36 -39.66 57.99
CA GLY A 256 114.85 -39.59 56.62
C GLY A 256 113.82 -40.03 55.57
N PRO A 257 114.14 -39.92 54.27
CA PRO A 257 113.28 -40.41 53.18
C PRO A 257 112.94 -41.91 53.30
N ASN A 258 113.89 -42.71 53.81
CA ASN A 258 113.71 -44.16 54.00
C ASN A 258 112.77 -44.51 55.16
N ASP A 259 112.50 -43.55 56.05
CA ASP A 259 111.65 -43.72 57.22
C ASP A 259 110.18 -43.32 56.94
N VAL A 260 109.84 -43.00 55.68
CA VAL A 260 108.47 -42.70 55.27
C VAL A 260 107.94 -43.87 54.46
N LYS A 261 106.83 -44.46 54.91
CA LYS A 261 106.15 -45.55 54.23
C LYS A 261 104.69 -45.18 53.95
N PRO A 262 104.13 -45.53 52.78
CA PRO A 262 102.72 -45.31 52.49
C PRO A 262 101.84 -46.22 53.35
N VAL A 263 100.66 -45.72 53.75
CA VAL A 263 99.62 -46.43 54.49
C VAL A 263 98.28 -46.15 53.82
N TYR A 264 97.47 -47.19 53.63
CA TYR A 264 96.12 -47.10 53.10
C TYR A 264 95.13 -47.35 54.25
N ILE A 265 94.22 -46.40 54.50
CA ILE A 265 93.22 -46.39 55.58
C ILE A 265 91.83 -46.33 54.98
#